data_AF-A0AAW5K3Y0-F1
#
_entry.id   AF-A0AAW5K3Y0-F1
#
_cell.length_a   1.000
_cell.length_b   1.000
_cell.length_c   1.000
_cell.angle_alpha   90.00
_cell.angle_beta   90.00
_cell.angle_gamma   90.00
#
_symmetry.space_group_name_H-M   'P 1'
#
loop_
_entity.id
_entity.type
_entity.pdbx_description
1 polymer ?
#
loop_
_entity_poly.entity_id
_entity_poly.type
_entity_poly.pdbx_seq_one_letter_code
_entity_poly.pdbx_strand_id
1 'polypeptide(L)' 'MPDDKVRLAMELSNGDIVAGTNSGAAIIRGEKIVRVLDGRSGLANLTILSACEDEDGTLYLGTDGGGYSPLRAAA' A
#
# COMPACT_ATOMS: atom_id res chain seq x y z
N MET A 1 -1.55 11.93 2.27
CA MET A 1 -0.52 10.92 1.95
C MET A 1 0.37 10.76 3.17
N PRO A 2 0.95 9.58 3.44
CA PRO A 2 1.89 9.40 4.55
C PRO A 2 3.29 10.00 4.30
N ASP A 3 3.65 10.27 3.04
CA ASP A 3 4.95 10.80 2.61
C ASP A 3 4.76 11.56 1.28
N ASP A 4 5.70 12.45 0.92
CA ASP A 4 5.68 13.19 -0.35
C ASP A 4 6.42 12.46 -1.50
N LYS A 5 7.18 11.41 -1.18
CA LYS A 5 7.88 10.58 -2.17
C LYS A 5 7.07 9.31 -2.44
N VAL A 6 6.31 9.35 -3.54
CA VAL A 6 5.64 8.17 -4.10
C VAL A 6 6.63 7.34 -4.90
N ARG A 7 6.76 6.05 -4.58
CA ARG A 7 7.65 5.10 -5.27
C ARG A 7 6.92 4.21 -6.26
N LEU A 8 5.64 3.94 -5.99
CA LEU A 8 4.79 3.15 -6.85
C LEU A 8 3.34 3.64 -6.77
N ALA A 9 2.61 3.42 -7.85
CA ALA A 9 1.15 3.46 -7.88
C ALA A 9 0.66 2.26 -8.70
N MET A 10 -0.36 1.56 -8.19
CA MET A 10 -0.97 0.40 -8.85
C MET A 10 -2.49 0.47 -8.67
N GLU A 11 -3.22 0.28 -9.75
CA GLU A 11 -4.68 0.11 -9.71
C GLU A 11 -5.02 -1.29 -9.24
N LEU A 12 -5.91 -1.38 -8.27
CA LEU A 12 -6.46 -2.61 -7.73
C LEU A 12 -7.67 -3.07 -8.55
N SER A 13 -8.03 -4.33 -8.43
CA SER A 13 -9.16 -4.96 -9.12
C SER A 13 -10.50 -4.27 -8.87
N ASN A 14 -10.64 -3.58 -7.74
CA ASN A 14 -11.82 -2.81 -7.36
C ASN A 14 -11.82 -1.36 -7.88
N GLY A 15 -10.77 -0.93 -8.61
CA GLY A 15 -10.59 0.42 -9.14
C GLY A 15 -9.96 1.43 -8.17
N ASP A 16 -9.66 1.04 -6.93
CA ASP A 16 -8.86 1.87 -6.03
C ASP A 16 -7.38 1.87 -6.46
N ILE A 17 -6.64 2.91 -6.11
CA ILE A 17 -5.20 2.98 -6.32
C ILE A 17 -4.47 2.73 -5.00
N VAL A 18 -3.51 1.80 -4.97
CA VAL A 18 -2.49 1.78 -3.92
C VAL A 18 -1.30 2.62 -4.34
N ALA A 19 -0.87 3.54 -3.47
CA ALA A 19 0.34 4.33 -3.63
C ALA A 19 1.32 4.00 -2.51
N GLY A 20 2.45 3.38 -2.86
CA GLY A 20 3.54 3.07 -1.92
C GLY A 20 4.54 4.21 -1.80
N THR A 21 5.06 4.43 -0.60
CA THR A 21 5.93 5.56 -0.24
C THR A 21 7.10 5.14 0.67
N ASN A 22 7.93 6.08 1.13
CA ASN A 22 8.96 5.80 2.14
C ASN A 22 8.40 5.60 3.56
N SER A 23 7.18 6.08 3.81
CA SER A 23 6.58 6.10 5.15
C SER A 23 5.25 5.32 5.19
N GLY A 24 5.13 4.30 4.34
CA GLY A 24 3.98 3.42 4.25
C GLY A 24 3.28 3.48 2.89
N ALA A 25 1.99 3.16 2.86
CA ALA A 25 1.17 3.24 1.65
C ALA A 25 -0.16 3.97 1.90
N ALA A 26 -0.79 4.42 0.83
CA ALA A 26 -2.13 4.98 0.85
C ALA A 26 -3.03 4.24 -0.14
N ILE A 27 -4.30 4.02 0.23
CA ILE A 27 -5.34 3.59 -0.69
C ILE A 27 -6.16 4.82 -1.07
N ILE A 28 -6.30 5.04 -2.36
CA ILE A 28 -6.95 6.20 -2.97
C ILE A 28 -8.18 5.71 -3.74
N ARG A 29 -9.34 6.29 -3.43
CA ARG A 29 -10.61 6.04 -4.12
C ARG A 29 -11.07 7.35 -4.77
N GLY A 30 -11.01 7.42 -6.09
CA GLY A 30 -11.18 8.67 -6.83
C GLY A 30 -10.14 9.69 -6.40
N GLU A 31 -10.57 10.86 -5.92
CA GLU A 31 -9.68 11.94 -5.47
C GLU A 31 -9.35 11.92 -3.97
N LYS A 32 -9.76 10.87 -3.25
CA LYS A 32 -9.66 10.81 -1.79
C LYS A 32 -8.77 9.67 -1.32
N ILE A 33 -7.94 9.94 -0.33
CA ILE A 33 -7.25 8.90 0.43
C ILE A 33 -8.26 8.31 1.42
N VAL A 34 -8.58 7.03 1.27
CA VAL A 34 -9.56 6.32 2.11
C VAL A 34 -8.88 5.47 3.19
N ARG A 35 -7.60 5.13 3.01
CA ARG A 35 -6.82 4.39 4.01
C ARG A 35 -5.35 4.78 3.94
N VAL A 36 -4.70 4.82 5.10
CA VAL A 36 -3.25 4.97 5.22
C VAL A 36 -2.71 3.76 5.98
N LEU A 37 -1.64 3.18 5.43
CA LEU A 37 -0.92 2.02 5.96
C LEU A 37 0.43 2.51 6.45
N ASP A 38 0.51 2.90 7.72
CA ASP A 38 1.70 3.47 8.37
C ASP A 38 2.24 2.55 9.49
N GLY A 39 3.14 3.07 10.34
CA GLY A 39 3.71 2.31 11.47
C GLY A 39 2.69 1.77 12.47
N ARG A 40 1.45 2.28 12.48
CA ARG A 40 0.36 1.76 13.33
C ARG A 40 -0.33 0.55 12.71
N SER A 41 -0.05 0.27 11.44
CA SER A 41 -0.64 -0.84 10.67
C SER A 41 0.11 -2.16 10.85
N GLY A 42 1.12 -2.21 11.73
CA GLY A 42 1.93 -3.40 11.98
C GLY A 42 3.01 -3.66 10.92
N LEU A 43 3.24 -2.72 10.00
CA LEU A 43 4.31 -2.79 9.03
C LEU A 43 5.66 -2.61 9.73
N ALA A 44 6.50 -3.65 9.70
CA ALA A 44 7.84 -3.61 10.28
C ALA A 44 8.80 -2.69 9.50
N ASN A 45 8.57 -2.54 8.20
CA ASN A 45 9.30 -1.63 7.32
C ASN A 45 8.30 -0.82 6.48
N LEU A 46 8.49 0.50 6.48
CA LEU A 46 7.56 1.45 5.86
C LEU A 46 7.99 1.89 4.45
N THR A 47 9.21 1.56 4.02
CA THR A 47 9.65 1.89 2.65
C THR A 47 9.08 0.86 1.70
N ILE A 48 7.99 1.22 1.01
CA ILE A 48 7.27 0.35 0.08
C ILE A 48 7.85 0.51 -1.33
N LEU A 49 8.32 -0.59 -1.91
CA LEU A 49 8.98 -0.63 -3.23
C LEU A 49 8.14 -1.33 -4.30
N SER A 50 7.30 -2.28 -3.92
CA SER A 50 6.44 -3.03 -4.84
C SER A 50 5.08 -3.35 -4.23
N ALA A 51 4.10 -3.62 -5.08
CA ALA A 51 2.78 -4.08 -4.70
C ALA A 51 2.33 -5.21 -5.63
N CYS A 52 1.54 -6.14 -5.12
CA CYS A 52 0.89 -7.19 -5.89
C CYS A 52 -0.48 -7.49 -5.27
N GLU A 53 -1.52 -7.55 -6.07
CA GLU A 53 -2.84 -7.99 -5.65
C GLU A 53 -3.06 -9.42 -6.14
N ASP A 54 -3.54 -10.28 -5.25
CA ASP A 54 -3.93 -11.65 -5.56
C ASP A 54 -5.40 -11.73 -6.00
N GLU A 55 -5.81 -12.85 -6.58
CA GLU A 55 -7.16 -13.06 -7.13
C GLU A 55 -8.27 -12.91 -6.08
N ASP A 56 -7.95 -13.11 -4.80
CA ASP A 56 -8.88 -12.95 -3.67
C ASP A 56 -8.97 -11.51 -3.13
N GLY A 57 -8.26 -10.56 -3.77
CA GLY A 57 -8.17 -9.16 -3.35
C GLY A 57 -7.17 -8.90 -2.20
N THR A 58 -6.35 -9.89 -1.83
CA THR A 58 -5.28 -9.68 -0.86
C THR A 58 -4.16 -8.85 -1.48
N LEU A 59 -3.79 -7.76 -0.81
CA LEU A 59 -2.74 -6.85 -1.25
C LEU A 59 -1.43 -7.16 -0.51
N TYR A 60 -0.40 -7.48 -1.27
CA TYR A 60 0.96 -7.69 -0.79
C TYR A 60 1.79 -6.45 -1.07
N LEU A 61 2.49 -5.96 -0.03
CA LEU A 61 3.44 -4.85 -0.17
C LEU A 61 4.86 -5.36 0.07
N GLY A 62 5.71 -5.19 -0.95
CA GLY A 62 7.14 -5.46 -0.85
C GLY A 62 7.88 -4.24 -0.30
N THR A 63 8.75 -4.48 0.69
CA THR A 63 9.49 -3.44 1.41
C THR A 63 10.97 -3.44 1.06
N ASP A 64 11.66 -2.33 1.33
CA ASP A 64 13.11 -2.21 1.14
C ASP A 64 13.89 -3.03 2.18
N GLY A 65 14.25 -4.27 1.82
CA GLY A 65 15.05 -5.16 2.67
C GLY A 65 14.31 -5.81 3.84
N GLY A 66 13.03 -5.49 4.07
CA GLY A 66 12.19 -6.07 5.13
C GLY A 66 11.32 -7.26 4.70
N GLY A 67 11.41 -7.69 3.44
CA GLY A 67 10.53 -8.71 2.87
C GLY A 67 9.16 -8.14 2.46
N TYR A 68 8.10 -8.94 2.56
CA TYR A 68 6.74 -8.54 2.21
C TYR A 68 5.81 -8.59 3.44
N SER A 69 4.77 -7.74 3.43
CA SER A 69 3.69 -7.77 4.44
C SER A 69 2.34 -7.99 3.77
N PRO A 70 1.60 -9.06 4.13
CA PRO A 70 0.25 -9.27 3.62
C PRO A 70 -0.73 -8.32 4.32
N LEU A 71 -1.56 -7.63 3.54
CA LEU A 71 -2.62 -6.76 4.05
C LEU A 71 -3.93 -7.08 3.33
N ARG A 72 -4.99 -7.33 4.09
CA ARG A 72 -6.33 -7.28 3.52
C ARG A 72 -6.77 -5.83 3.35
N ALA A 73 -7.01 -5.42 2.12
CA ALA A 73 -7.83 -4.24 1.86
C ALA A 73 -9.20 -4.52 2.48
N ALA A 74 -9.59 -3.76 3.50
CA ALA A 74 -10.96 -3.84 3.99
C ALA A 74 -11.87 -3.31 2.87
N ALA A 75 -12.94 -4.06 2.57
CA ALA A 75 -13.96 -3.72 1.57
C ALA A 75 -14.51 -2.29 1.75
#